data_AF-A0A7R7BVA2-F1
#
_entry.id   AF-A0A7R7BVA2-F1
#
_cell.length_a   1.000
_cell.length_b   1.000
_cell.length_c   1.000
_cell.angle_alpha   90.00
_cell.angle_beta   90.00
_cell.angle_gamma   90.00
#
_symmetry.space_group_name_H-M   'P 1'
#
loop_
_entity.id
_entity.type
_entity.pdbx_description
1 polymer ?
#
loop_
_entity_poly.entity_id
_entity_poly.type
_entity_poly.pdbx_seq_one_letter_code
_entity_poly.pdbx_strand_id
1 'polypeptide(L)'
;MLREVEKHPDSAFTFGDPQWGTIDLETLVAAAQRQLRFVLTCALAGLVLGLVYLWAEVPLYESTARILIDKNQPSVVTKLTESGSSAQLDPMMLSQVELLRSDRIGLKVVDSLGLATDRSFLSAPYSLLDSLTGWVARWPFIGSSEASGAPVKSSAAQGSDSRWQAFGILAENITVERVGDSYILQVQFRSPSAEMAQKIASKYAEIYISDQVGAKDESIIRARSALAEELETVRKRSVDAELAIHRFRTDNTLTKETLVTLRQLELEASSLKSQYEQVLQQYQASLQNLSMALTEARTISEAATPSSPSSPNSSLTLAFCVVLAGMIGAGVGGIREYRERFFRTTAQVRDELGLQTLGMIPLLDGKPIRRDKHDRAAGEPSFIEVGNSAFSWVEQHPRSEFAEAMRTVKVAADVELPRKSTKVLGIVSCLPGEGKSLVAANLAIVLAMQRCKTLLIDADIHNPGLSPMLANGWERGLANLLAGEFNARDLLAHQSLPLRFLPGVNQSQQKLANTVQPIEKMGDFLLKVGPMFNYVVVDLPPLAPVADVRSFVQHLDGLVLVVEWGVTARTFVREILNNNPILADKCIGVLLNKVDFKRIKRYQKFGSAEFYSERYSQYYQT
;
A
#
# COMPACT_ATOMS: atom_id res chain seq x y z
N MET A 1 1.58 71.53 22.35
CA MET A 1 0.44 70.74 21.82
C MET A 1 0.76 69.28 22.01
N LEU A 2 -0.14 68.59 22.70
CA LEU A 2 0.01 67.28 23.32
C LEU A 2 0.19 66.18 22.26
N ARG A 3 1.23 65.35 22.39
CA ARG A 3 1.33 64.07 21.69
C ARG A 3 0.77 63.01 22.63
N GLU A 4 -0.38 62.46 22.25
CA GLU A 4 -1.05 61.38 22.97
C GLU A 4 -0.12 60.18 23.15
N VAL A 5 -0.16 59.67 24.38
CA VAL A 5 0.39 58.40 24.80
C VAL A 5 -0.51 57.32 24.20
N GLU A 6 -0.07 56.72 23.09
CA GLU A 6 -0.73 55.55 22.52
C GLU A 6 -0.41 54.35 23.42
N LYS A 7 -1.43 53.90 24.16
CA LYS A 7 -1.42 52.72 25.01
C LYS A 7 -0.97 51.49 24.21
N HIS A 8 -0.14 50.67 24.84
CA HIS A 8 0.17 49.31 24.41
C HIS A 8 -1.11 48.58 23.94
N PRO A 9 -1.16 48.03 22.71
CA PRO A 9 -2.16 47.03 22.40
C PRO A 9 -1.79 45.78 23.20
N ASP A 10 -2.74 45.26 23.96
CA ASP A 10 -2.67 43.94 24.58
C ASP A 10 -2.32 42.91 23.49
N SER A 11 -1.06 42.50 23.43
CA SER A 11 -0.58 41.45 22.52
C SER A 11 -1.05 40.12 23.06
N ALA A 12 -2.33 39.80 22.88
CA ALA A 12 -2.80 38.43 23.02
C ALA A 12 -1.97 37.58 22.04
N PHE A 13 -1.13 36.69 22.58
CA PHE A 13 -0.41 35.67 21.81
C PHE A 13 -1.44 34.81 21.06
N THR A 14 -1.78 35.22 19.84
CA THR A 14 -2.62 34.41 18.94
C THR A 14 -1.72 33.37 18.30
N PHE A 15 -1.72 32.15 18.87
CA PHE A 15 -1.20 30.99 18.16
C PHE A 15 -1.89 30.93 16.79
N GLY A 16 -1.12 30.76 15.72
CA GLY A 16 -1.69 30.63 14.39
C GLY A 16 -2.75 29.53 14.41
N ASP A 17 -3.99 29.87 14.07
CA ASP A 17 -5.03 28.87 13.88
C ASP A 17 -4.48 27.83 12.90
N PRO A 18 -4.57 26.53 13.21
CA PRO A 18 -4.12 25.51 12.29
C PRO A 18 -4.93 25.69 11.01
N GLN A 19 -4.30 26.18 9.95
CA GLN A 19 -4.93 26.28 8.64
C GLN A 19 -5.13 24.85 8.13
N TRP A 20 -6.24 24.21 8.53
CA TRP A 20 -6.70 22.96 7.93
C TRP A 20 -7.28 23.29 6.56
N GLY A 21 -6.40 23.47 5.56
CA GLY A 21 -6.92 23.72 4.23
C GLY A 21 -5.96 24.15 3.14
N THR A 22 -4.82 23.49 2.97
CA THR A 22 -4.28 23.18 1.63
C THR A 22 -3.31 22.03 1.79
N ILE A 23 -3.61 20.87 1.20
CA ILE A 23 -2.61 19.82 1.04
C ILE A 23 -1.59 20.36 0.04
N ASP A 24 -0.50 20.94 0.54
CA ASP A 24 0.56 21.49 -0.29
C ASP A 24 1.16 20.36 -1.13
N LEU A 25 1.04 20.45 -2.45
CA LEU A 25 1.56 19.43 -3.37
C LEU A 25 3.06 19.20 -3.15
N GLU A 26 3.80 20.26 -2.80
CA GLU A 26 5.22 20.18 -2.46
C GLU A 26 5.50 19.37 -1.19
N THR A 27 4.62 19.42 -0.19
CA THR A 27 4.77 18.62 1.03
C THR A 27 4.52 17.14 0.76
N LEU A 28 3.57 16.80 -0.12
CA LEU A 28 3.34 15.44 -0.57
C LEU A 28 4.51 14.92 -1.40
N VAL A 29 5.09 15.73 -2.29
CA VAL A 29 6.25 15.35 -3.10
C VAL A 29 7.47 15.11 -2.23
N ALA A 30 7.75 15.98 -1.25
CA ALA A 30 8.85 15.79 -0.32
C ALA A 30 8.66 14.54 0.56
N ALA A 31 7.44 14.28 1.04
CA ALA A 31 7.09 13.07 1.77
C ALA A 31 7.29 11.81 0.91
N ALA A 32 6.84 11.85 -0.35
CA ALA A 32 7.01 10.75 -1.30
C ALA A 32 8.49 10.46 -1.58
N GLN A 33 9.33 11.48 -1.77
CA GLN A 33 10.77 11.31 -1.97
C GLN A 33 11.48 10.68 -0.77
N ARG A 34 11.08 11.04 0.46
CA ARG A 34 11.65 10.47 1.69
C ARG A 34 11.33 8.98 1.85
N GLN A 35 10.10 8.59 1.54
CA GLN A 35 9.64 7.22 1.66
C GLN A 35 9.88 6.39 0.40
N LEU A 36 10.39 6.98 -0.69
CA LEU A 36 10.61 6.29 -1.97
C LEU A 36 11.47 5.02 -1.80
N ARG A 37 12.52 5.07 -0.98
CA ARG A 37 13.36 3.90 -0.70
C ARG A 37 12.57 2.77 -0.02
N PHE A 38 11.69 3.12 0.91
CA PHE A 38 10.84 2.15 1.61
C PHE A 38 9.79 1.55 0.65
N VAL A 39 9.12 2.40 -0.14
CA VAL A 39 8.17 1.96 -1.17
C VAL A 39 8.85 1.03 -2.19
N LEU A 40 10.06 1.37 -2.64
CA LEU A 40 10.84 0.53 -3.56
C LEU A 40 11.23 -0.81 -2.93
N THR A 41 11.60 -0.84 -1.64
CA THR A 41 11.89 -2.11 -0.95
C THR A 41 10.64 -2.99 -0.83
N CYS A 42 9.47 -2.40 -0.58
CA CYS A 42 8.19 -3.14 -0.57
C CYS A 42 7.84 -3.65 -1.97
N ALA A 43 7.99 -2.83 -3.01
CA ALA A 43 7.76 -3.23 -4.39
C ALA A 43 8.70 -4.38 -4.82
N LEU A 44 9.98 -4.33 -4.43
CA LEU A 44 10.94 -5.40 -4.67
C LEU A 44 10.56 -6.69 -3.92
N ALA A 45 10.13 -6.58 -2.66
CA ALA A 45 9.63 -7.74 -1.91
C ALA A 45 8.38 -8.35 -2.57
N GLY A 46 7.48 -7.52 -3.09
CA GLY A 46 6.33 -7.94 -3.89
C GLY A 46 6.73 -8.66 -5.18
N LEU A 47 7.75 -8.18 -5.88
CA LEU A 47 8.30 -8.83 -7.07
C LEU A 47 8.86 -10.22 -6.73
N VAL A 48 9.64 -10.32 -5.65
CA VAL A 48 10.20 -11.61 -5.19
C VAL A 48 9.08 -12.58 -4.80
N LEU A 49 8.05 -12.12 -4.09
CA LEU A 49 6.89 -12.95 -3.76
C LEU A 49 6.13 -13.40 -5.02
N GLY A 50 5.96 -12.52 -6.00
CA GLY A 50 5.35 -12.87 -7.28
C GLY A 50 6.15 -13.90 -8.07
N LEU A 51 7.49 -13.82 -8.06
CA LEU A 51 8.36 -14.83 -8.67
C LEU A 51 8.28 -16.17 -7.93
N VAL A 52 8.26 -16.17 -6.60
CA VAL A 52 8.10 -17.39 -5.79
C VAL A 52 6.74 -18.03 -6.06
N TYR A 53 5.69 -17.22 -6.19
CA TYR A 53 4.34 -17.69 -6.55
C TYR A 53 4.32 -18.34 -7.94
N LEU A 54 4.86 -17.67 -8.96
CA LEU A 54 4.96 -18.22 -10.32
C LEU A 54 5.84 -19.48 -10.39
N TRP A 55 6.83 -19.61 -9.50
CA TRP A 55 7.66 -20.82 -9.40
C TRP A 55 6.92 -21.98 -8.73
N ALA A 56 6.01 -21.69 -7.80
CA ALA A 56 5.24 -22.70 -7.08
C ALA A 56 3.96 -23.13 -7.82
N GLU A 57 3.41 -22.30 -8.70
CA GLU A 57 2.14 -22.54 -9.37
C GLU A 57 2.29 -23.49 -10.57
N VAL A 58 1.30 -24.37 -10.75
CA VAL A 58 1.29 -25.33 -11.86
C VAL A 58 0.86 -24.61 -13.14
N PRO A 59 1.68 -24.62 -14.21
CA PRO A 59 1.31 -24.01 -15.47
C PRO A 59 0.17 -24.78 -16.13
N LEU A 60 -0.90 -24.09 -16.53
CA LEU A 60 -1.98 -24.67 -17.32
C LEU A 60 -1.79 -24.33 -18.80
N TYR A 61 -1.96 -25.35 -19.63
CA TYR A 61 -1.87 -25.28 -21.08
C TYR A 61 -3.25 -25.43 -21.69
N GLU A 62 -3.57 -24.59 -22.66
CA GLU A 62 -4.85 -24.62 -23.37
C GLU A 62 -4.63 -25.03 -24.83
N SER A 63 -5.36 -26.03 -25.30
CA SER A 63 -5.35 -26.43 -26.71
C SER A 63 -6.74 -26.27 -27.32
N THR A 64 -6.78 -25.90 -28.60
CA THR A 64 -7.99 -25.51 -29.32
C THR A 64 -8.17 -26.34 -30.59
N ALA A 65 -9.34 -26.97 -30.76
CA ALA A 65 -9.80 -27.53 -32.03
C ALA A 65 -10.93 -26.67 -32.63
N ARG A 66 -10.95 -26.50 -33.96
CA ARG A 66 -11.99 -25.73 -34.66
C ARG A 66 -12.75 -26.60 -35.66
N ILE A 67 -14.08 -26.62 -35.53
CA ILE A 67 -14.99 -27.45 -36.29
C ILE A 67 -15.91 -26.54 -37.11
N LEU A 68 -15.98 -26.75 -38.42
CA LEU A 68 -16.97 -26.08 -39.27
C LEU A 68 -18.25 -26.91 -39.29
N ILE A 69 -19.39 -26.26 -39.07
CA ILE A 69 -20.70 -26.84 -39.35
C ILE A 69 -21.14 -26.34 -40.73
N ASP A 70 -21.20 -27.24 -41.72
CA ASP A 70 -21.76 -26.88 -43.03
C ASP A 70 -23.30 -26.90 -42.97
N LYS A 71 -23.93 -25.93 -43.64
CA LYS A 71 -25.39 -25.79 -43.70
C LYS A 71 -25.90 -26.20 -45.08
N ASN A 72 -25.58 -27.41 -45.52
CA ASN A 72 -26.17 -27.95 -46.75
C ASN A 72 -27.44 -28.74 -46.44
N GLN A 73 -28.52 -28.02 -46.14
CA GLN A 73 -29.86 -28.58 -46.32
C GLN A 73 -30.28 -28.39 -47.78
N PRO A 74 -30.67 -29.44 -48.52
CA PRO A 74 -31.29 -29.27 -49.83
C PRO A 74 -32.72 -28.74 -49.65
N SER A 75 -32.84 -27.43 -49.39
CA SER A 75 -34.13 -26.75 -49.22
C SER A 75 -34.70 -26.40 -50.60
N VAL A 76 -35.46 -27.33 -51.21
CA VAL A 76 -36.20 -27.07 -52.46
C VAL A 76 -37.41 -26.13 -52.24
N VAL A 77 -37.69 -25.68 -51.00
CA VAL A 77 -38.86 -24.84 -50.69
C VAL A 77 -38.48 -23.61 -49.86
N THR A 78 -37.52 -22.80 -50.35
CA THR A 78 -37.30 -21.47 -49.77
C THR A 78 -36.89 -20.46 -50.84
N LYS A 79 -37.75 -20.25 -51.83
CA LYS A 79 -37.72 -19.01 -52.61
C LYS A 79 -39.09 -18.38 -52.45
N LEU A 80 -39.17 -17.40 -51.52
CA LEU A 80 -40.13 -16.28 -51.50
C LEU A 80 -40.13 -15.48 -50.17
N THR A 81 -39.27 -15.82 -49.20
CA THR A 81 -39.22 -15.07 -47.91
C THR A 81 -37.79 -14.68 -47.56
N GLU A 82 -37.12 -13.96 -48.45
CA GLU A 82 -35.87 -13.26 -48.10
C GLU A 82 -36.11 -11.77 -48.04
N SER A 83 -36.59 -11.32 -46.88
CA SER A 83 -36.38 -9.96 -46.39
C SER A 83 -36.52 -9.98 -44.86
N GLY A 84 -35.37 -9.99 -44.19
CA GLY A 84 -35.23 -9.60 -42.79
C GLY A 84 -35.46 -10.71 -41.75
N SER A 85 -34.39 -11.38 -41.34
CA SER A 85 -34.00 -11.42 -39.91
C SER A 85 -32.79 -12.34 -39.68
N SER A 86 -31.67 -11.75 -39.27
CA SER A 86 -30.53 -12.44 -38.64
C SER A 86 -30.89 -13.07 -37.29
N ALA A 87 -32.09 -12.82 -36.76
CA ALA A 87 -32.53 -13.25 -35.43
C ALA A 87 -32.94 -14.74 -35.31
N GLN A 88 -33.08 -15.47 -36.43
CA GLN A 88 -33.46 -16.90 -36.41
C GLN A 88 -32.27 -17.87 -36.45
N LEU A 89 -31.03 -17.37 -36.52
CA LEU A 89 -29.82 -18.20 -36.74
C LEU A 89 -29.15 -18.71 -35.44
N ASP A 90 -29.38 -18.04 -34.30
CA ASP A 90 -28.73 -18.39 -33.04
C ASP A 90 -29.20 -19.69 -32.37
N PRO A 91 -30.50 -20.08 -32.40
CA PRO A 91 -30.96 -21.29 -31.69
C PRO A 91 -30.30 -22.58 -32.19
N MET A 92 -30.00 -22.67 -33.50
CA MET A 92 -29.35 -23.84 -34.08
C MET A 92 -27.91 -23.99 -33.57
N MET A 93 -27.14 -22.90 -33.55
CA MET A 93 -25.76 -22.93 -33.07
C MET A 93 -25.69 -23.17 -31.56
N LEU A 94 -26.60 -22.58 -30.79
CA LEU A 94 -26.73 -22.85 -29.35
C LEU A 94 -27.04 -24.34 -29.10
N SER A 95 -27.92 -24.94 -29.91
CA SER A 95 -28.20 -26.38 -29.83
C SER A 95 -26.95 -27.23 -30.12
N GLN A 96 -26.09 -26.80 -31.05
CA GLN A 96 -24.85 -27.52 -31.36
C GLN A 96 -23.80 -27.40 -30.27
N VAL A 97 -23.69 -26.23 -29.62
CA VAL A 97 -22.83 -26.04 -28.44
C VAL A 97 -23.27 -26.96 -27.31
N GLU A 98 -24.57 -27.04 -27.04
CA GLU A 98 -25.12 -27.90 -25.99
C GLU A 98 -24.93 -29.39 -26.31
N LEU A 99 -25.11 -29.77 -27.58
CA LEU A 99 -24.86 -31.13 -28.02
C LEU A 99 -23.38 -31.51 -27.88
N LEU A 100 -22.46 -30.59 -28.18
CA LEU A 100 -21.03 -30.77 -27.90
C LEU A 100 -20.78 -30.97 -26.41
N ARG A 101 -21.40 -30.18 -25.52
CA ARG A 101 -21.25 -30.31 -24.06
C ARG A 101 -21.95 -31.51 -23.45
N SER A 102 -22.72 -32.28 -24.23
CA SER A 102 -23.50 -33.40 -23.72
C SER A 102 -22.64 -34.52 -23.10
N ASP A 103 -23.19 -35.15 -22.06
CA ASP A 103 -22.58 -36.30 -21.38
C ASP A 103 -22.20 -37.42 -22.35
N ARG A 104 -22.98 -37.61 -23.42
CA ARG A 104 -22.74 -38.66 -24.42
C ARG A 104 -21.39 -38.49 -25.10
N ILE A 105 -21.04 -37.26 -25.50
CA ILE A 105 -19.79 -36.98 -26.19
C ILE A 105 -18.63 -37.02 -25.19
N GLY A 106 -18.79 -36.38 -24.03
CA GLY A 106 -17.73 -36.38 -23.01
C GLY A 106 -17.39 -37.77 -22.48
N LEU A 107 -18.39 -38.63 -22.24
CA LEU A 107 -18.15 -40.01 -21.81
C LEU A 107 -17.49 -40.88 -22.90
N LYS A 108 -17.84 -40.67 -24.18
CA LYS A 108 -17.15 -41.34 -25.30
C LYS A 108 -15.67 -40.92 -25.38
N VAL A 109 -15.36 -39.66 -25.07
CA VAL A 109 -13.97 -39.16 -25.03
C VAL A 109 -13.20 -39.78 -23.88
N VAL A 110 -13.80 -39.85 -22.69
CA VAL A 110 -13.22 -40.52 -21.51
C VAL A 110 -12.87 -41.98 -21.82
N ASP A 111 -13.80 -42.70 -22.46
CA ASP A 111 -13.59 -44.10 -22.85
C ASP A 111 -12.50 -44.24 -23.91
N SER A 112 -12.55 -43.40 -24.96
CA SER A 112 -11.63 -43.52 -26.08
C SER A 112 -10.18 -43.21 -25.72
N LEU A 113 -9.95 -42.36 -24.72
CA LEU A 113 -8.62 -42.00 -24.23
C LEU A 113 -8.21 -42.79 -22.99
N GLY A 114 -9.10 -43.62 -22.43
CA GLY A 114 -8.82 -44.38 -21.20
C GLY A 114 -8.59 -43.49 -19.97
N LEU A 115 -9.22 -42.30 -19.92
CA LEU A 115 -8.97 -41.30 -18.86
C LEU A 115 -9.37 -41.80 -17.46
N ALA A 116 -10.33 -42.73 -17.38
CA ALA A 116 -10.74 -43.36 -16.12
C ALA A 116 -9.66 -44.25 -15.49
N THR A 117 -8.68 -44.70 -16.29
CA THR A 117 -7.55 -45.52 -15.82
C THR A 117 -6.25 -44.73 -15.68
N ASP A 118 -6.19 -43.52 -16.21
CA ASP A 118 -4.97 -42.70 -16.18
C ASP A 118 -4.85 -41.95 -14.84
N ARG A 119 -3.91 -42.41 -13.99
CA ARG A 119 -3.61 -41.77 -12.69
C ARG A 119 -3.06 -40.35 -12.84
N SER A 120 -2.37 -40.06 -13.95
CA SER A 120 -1.81 -38.72 -14.18
C SER A 120 -2.90 -37.69 -14.45
N PHE A 121 -3.97 -38.10 -15.15
CA PHE A 121 -5.14 -37.27 -15.39
C PHE A 121 -5.97 -37.06 -14.11
N LEU A 122 -6.21 -38.11 -13.33
CA LEU A 122 -7.07 -38.05 -12.14
C LEU A 122 -6.46 -37.31 -10.94
N SER A 123 -5.13 -37.22 -10.86
CA SER A 123 -4.42 -36.58 -9.72
C SER A 123 -3.88 -35.17 -10.03
N ALA A 124 -4.06 -34.70 -11.26
CA ALA A 124 -3.60 -33.38 -11.68
C ALA A 124 -4.42 -32.25 -11.01
N PRO A 125 -3.78 -31.20 -10.49
CA PRO A 125 -4.47 -30.05 -9.92
C PRO A 125 -4.97 -29.14 -11.05
N TYR A 126 -6.27 -29.23 -11.36
CA TYR A 126 -6.91 -28.38 -12.37
C TYR A 126 -7.49 -27.07 -11.81
N SER A 127 -7.58 -26.93 -10.47
CA SER A 127 -8.21 -25.78 -9.79
C SER A 127 -7.20 -24.89 -9.08
N LEU A 128 -7.35 -23.57 -9.28
CA LEU A 128 -6.58 -22.51 -8.61
C LEU A 128 -6.96 -22.32 -7.12
N LEU A 129 -8.14 -22.79 -6.70
CA LEU A 129 -8.59 -22.71 -5.30
C LEU A 129 -7.98 -23.84 -4.44
N ASP A 130 -7.74 -25.02 -5.03
CA ASP A 130 -7.07 -26.15 -4.36
C ASP A 130 -5.59 -25.86 -4.07
N SER A 131 -4.93 -25.05 -4.90
CA SER A 131 -3.54 -24.64 -4.67
C SER A 131 -3.41 -23.57 -3.58
N LEU A 132 -4.37 -22.64 -3.48
CA LEU A 132 -4.40 -21.59 -2.44
C LEU A 132 -4.70 -22.15 -1.04
N THR A 133 -5.68 -23.04 -0.92
CA THR A 133 -6.05 -23.65 0.37
C THR A 133 -4.94 -24.55 0.93
N GLY A 134 -4.23 -25.28 0.07
CA GLY A 134 -3.08 -26.11 0.46
C GLY A 134 -1.87 -25.33 0.95
N TRP A 135 -1.65 -24.11 0.47
CA TRP A 135 -0.50 -23.28 0.83
C TRP A 135 -0.74 -22.45 2.10
N VAL A 136 -1.95 -21.88 2.25
CA VAL A 136 -2.35 -21.12 3.45
C VAL A 136 -2.39 -22.03 4.68
N ALA A 137 -2.85 -23.28 4.53
CA ALA A 137 -2.85 -24.28 5.59
C ALA A 137 -1.44 -24.70 6.06
N ARG A 138 -0.39 -24.41 5.26
CA ARG A 138 1.00 -24.83 5.51
C ARG A 138 1.89 -23.70 6.06
N TRP A 139 1.32 -22.52 6.33
CA TRP A 139 2.08 -21.35 6.82
C TRP A 139 2.16 -21.33 8.36
N PRO A 140 3.36 -21.31 8.97
CA PRO A 140 3.57 -21.49 10.41
C PRO A 140 3.14 -20.31 11.32
N PHE A 141 2.48 -19.27 10.78
CA PHE A 141 2.06 -18.06 11.51
C PHE A 141 0.54 -17.92 11.60
N ILE A 142 -0.22 -18.64 10.75
CA ILE A 142 -1.67 -18.75 10.86
C ILE A 142 -1.92 -19.93 11.79
N GLY A 143 -2.45 -19.62 12.98
CA GLY A 143 -2.56 -20.55 14.11
C GLY A 143 -2.97 -21.96 13.71
N SER A 144 -2.18 -22.92 14.18
CA SER A 144 -2.48 -24.34 14.15
C SER A 144 -3.86 -24.60 14.77
N SER A 145 -4.85 -24.83 13.91
CA SER A 145 -5.98 -25.67 14.26
C SER A 145 -6.01 -26.78 13.23
N GLU A 146 -5.99 -28.01 13.73
CA GLU A 146 -6.33 -29.23 13.01
C GLU A 146 -7.59 -29.04 12.15
N ALA A 147 -7.41 -28.59 10.92
CA ALA A 147 -8.45 -28.59 9.90
C ALA A 147 -8.22 -29.84 9.05
N SER A 148 -8.73 -30.93 9.60
CA SER A 148 -9.34 -32.07 8.93
C SER A 148 -8.99 -32.30 7.45
N GLY A 149 -8.21 -33.37 7.25
CA GLY A 149 -8.39 -34.36 6.19
C GLY A 149 -8.87 -33.88 4.83
N ALA A 150 -7.93 -33.71 3.90
CA ALA A 150 -8.24 -34.04 2.52
C ALA A 150 -8.76 -35.48 2.49
N PRO A 151 -9.98 -35.76 1.99
CA PRO A 151 -10.41 -37.13 1.82
C PRO A 151 -9.57 -37.70 0.69
N VAL A 152 -8.57 -38.48 1.05
CA VAL A 152 -8.11 -39.57 0.18
C VAL A 152 -9.35 -40.45 -0.02
N LYS A 153 -10.12 -40.20 -1.08
CA LYS A 153 -11.10 -41.15 -1.60
C LYS A 153 -10.34 -42.32 -2.21
N SER A 154 -9.64 -43.07 -1.36
CA SER A 154 -9.30 -44.46 -1.62
C SER A 154 -10.46 -45.29 -1.08
N SER A 155 -11.50 -45.47 -1.90
CA SER A 155 -12.39 -46.60 -1.73
C SER A 155 -12.70 -47.17 -3.10
N ALA A 156 -12.20 -48.38 -3.30
CA ALA A 156 -12.57 -49.25 -4.40
C ALA A 156 -14.10 -49.40 -4.46
N ALA A 157 -14.73 -48.64 -5.36
CA ALA A 157 -16.08 -48.86 -5.84
C ALA A 157 -16.01 -48.95 -7.38
N GLN A 158 -15.71 -50.18 -7.81
CA GLN A 158 -15.95 -50.80 -9.12
C GLN A 158 -16.48 -49.90 -10.26
N GLY A 159 -15.54 -49.40 -11.08
CA GLY A 159 -15.71 -49.16 -12.53
C GLY A 159 -16.55 -47.95 -12.96
N SER A 160 -17.72 -47.72 -12.36
CA SER A 160 -18.61 -46.61 -12.72
C SER A 160 -18.17 -45.27 -12.15
N ASP A 161 -17.63 -45.26 -10.92
CA ASP A 161 -17.31 -44.03 -10.21
C ASP A 161 -16.09 -43.31 -10.79
N SER A 162 -15.06 -44.06 -11.21
CA SER A 162 -13.86 -43.51 -11.86
C SER A 162 -14.16 -42.89 -13.22
N ARG A 163 -15.13 -43.46 -13.95
CA ARG A 163 -15.59 -42.94 -15.25
C ARG A 163 -16.28 -41.58 -15.09
N TRP A 164 -17.19 -41.46 -14.12
CA TRP A 164 -17.87 -40.20 -13.83
C TRP A 164 -16.94 -39.15 -13.21
N GLN A 165 -15.94 -39.56 -12.42
CA GLN A 165 -14.89 -38.65 -11.93
C GLN A 165 -14.05 -38.08 -13.07
N ALA A 166 -13.61 -38.92 -14.00
CA ALA A 166 -12.87 -38.46 -15.18
C ALA A 166 -13.72 -37.53 -16.07
N PHE A 167 -15.01 -37.84 -16.21
CA PHE A 167 -15.94 -36.95 -16.92
C PHE A 167 -16.14 -35.60 -16.20
N GLY A 168 -16.25 -35.59 -14.87
CA GLY A 168 -16.37 -34.35 -14.10
C GLY A 168 -15.18 -33.40 -14.30
N ILE A 169 -13.95 -33.94 -14.22
CA ILE A 169 -12.73 -33.18 -14.51
C ILE A 169 -12.73 -32.66 -15.95
N LEU A 170 -13.15 -33.50 -16.91
CA LEU A 170 -13.23 -33.10 -18.31
C LEU A 170 -14.24 -31.97 -18.53
N ALA A 171 -15.44 -32.11 -17.96
CA ALA A 171 -16.55 -31.18 -18.12
C ALA A 171 -16.25 -29.80 -17.48
N GLU A 172 -15.53 -29.76 -16.36
CA GLU A 172 -15.10 -28.50 -15.72
C GLU A 172 -14.03 -27.76 -16.52
N ASN A 173 -13.19 -28.48 -17.26
CA ASN A 173 -12.01 -27.91 -17.95
C ASN A 173 -12.18 -27.77 -19.47
N ILE A 174 -13.35 -28.12 -20.00
CA ILE A 174 -13.68 -27.95 -21.42
C ILE A 174 -14.51 -26.69 -21.63
N THR A 175 -14.13 -25.89 -22.62
CA THR A 175 -14.88 -24.70 -23.03
C THR A 175 -15.27 -24.87 -24.49
N VAL A 176 -16.58 -24.82 -24.75
CA VAL A 176 -17.14 -24.91 -26.11
C VAL A 176 -17.88 -23.61 -26.39
N GLU A 177 -17.45 -22.91 -27.44
CA GLU A 177 -17.99 -21.61 -27.84
C GLU A 177 -18.04 -21.46 -29.36
N ARG A 178 -18.91 -20.58 -29.84
CA ARG A 178 -19.00 -20.20 -31.26
C ARG A 178 -18.07 -19.01 -31.54
N VAL A 179 -17.34 -19.04 -32.65
CA VAL A 179 -16.44 -17.95 -33.04
C VAL A 179 -17.22 -16.86 -33.79
N GLY A 180 -17.62 -15.80 -33.07
CA GLY A 180 -18.37 -14.67 -33.64
C GLY A 180 -19.69 -15.10 -34.30
N ASP A 181 -20.04 -14.49 -35.44
CA ASP A 181 -21.25 -14.85 -36.21
C ASP A 181 -21.04 -16.03 -37.18
N SER A 182 -19.91 -16.74 -37.08
CA SER A 182 -19.58 -17.83 -38.01
C SER A 182 -20.18 -19.19 -37.62
N TYR A 183 -20.15 -20.16 -38.54
CA TYR A 183 -20.49 -21.57 -38.28
C TYR A 183 -19.32 -22.38 -37.70
N ILE A 184 -18.36 -21.70 -37.08
CA ILE A 184 -17.17 -22.32 -36.49
C ILE A 184 -17.40 -22.50 -34.99
N LEU A 185 -17.34 -23.76 -34.55
CA LEU A 185 -17.29 -24.12 -33.14
C LEU A 185 -15.85 -24.30 -32.72
N GLN A 186 -15.51 -23.70 -31.58
CA GLN A 186 -14.21 -23.83 -30.96
C GLN A 186 -14.34 -24.67 -29.69
N VAL A 187 -13.57 -25.75 -29.63
CA VAL A 187 -13.46 -26.62 -28.45
C VAL A 187 -12.08 -26.40 -27.84
N GLN A 188 -12.04 -25.88 -26.62
CA GLN A 188 -10.83 -25.61 -25.86
C GLN A 188 -10.77 -26.55 -24.66
N PHE A 189 -9.59 -27.08 -24.36
CA PHE A 189 -9.37 -27.87 -23.15
C PHE A 189 -8.12 -27.40 -22.40
N ARG A 190 -8.24 -27.24 -21.08
CA ARG A 190 -7.16 -26.80 -20.18
C ARG A 190 -6.58 -27.97 -19.40
N SER A 191 -5.26 -28.14 -19.42
CA SER A 191 -4.55 -29.20 -18.70
C SER A 191 -3.15 -28.76 -18.25
N PRO A 192 -2.62 -29.28 -17.13
CA PRO A 192 -1.21 -29.11 -16.76
C PRO A 192 -0.21 -29.70 -17.78
N SER A 193 -0.67 -30.59 -18.67
CA SER A 193 0.15 -31.18 -19.73
C SER A 193 -0.28 -30.65 -21.10
N ALA A 194 0.67 -30.07 -21.84
CA ALA A 194 0.45 -29.58 -23.20
C ALA A 194 0.01 -30.69 -24.15
N GLU A 195 0.59 -31.90 -24.03
CA GLU A 195 0.21 -33.05 -24.86
C GLU A 195 -1.21 -33.53 -24.55
N MET A 196 -1.57 -33.57 -23.27
CA MET A 196 -2.89 -34.03 -22.84
C MET A 196 -3.98 -33.03 -23.27
N ALA A 197 -3.67 -31.73 -23.19
CA ALA A 197 -4.54 -30.68 -23.70
C ALA A 197 -4.88 -30.88 -25.18
N GLN A 198 -3.84 -31.11 -25.99
CA GLN A 198 -4.00 -31.37 -27.42
C GLN A 198 -4.78 -32.65 -27.70
N LYS A 199 -4.40 -33.78 -27.06
CA LYS A 199 -5.03 -35.09 -27.29
C LYS A 199 -6.53 -35.04 -26.99
N ILE A 200 -6.92 -34.41 -25.88
CA ILE A 200 -8.33 -34.29 -25.50
C ILE A 200 -9.09 -33.40 -26.47
N ALA A 201 -8.58 -32.20 -26.80
CA ALA A 201 -9.24 -31.29 -27.73
C ALA A 201 -9.42 -31.89 -29.13
N SER A 202 -8.38 -32.53 -29.68
CA SER A 202 -8.45 -33.22 -30.97
C SER A 202 -9.45 -34.39 -30.94
N LYS A 203 -9.40 -35.21 -29.88
CA LYS A 203 -10.29 -36.37 -29.79
C LYS A 203 -11.75 -35.98 -29.61
N TYR A 204 -12.01 -34.87 -28.93
CA TYR A 204 -13.35 -34.30 -28.79
C TYR A 204 -13.96 -33.94 -30.14
N ALA A 205 -13.18 -33.25 -30.99
CA ALA A 205 -13.62 -32.89 -32.35
C ALA A 205 -13.86 -34.11 -33.23
N GLU A 206 -12.98 -35.11 -33.17
CA GLU A 206 -13.10 -36.37 -33.92
C GLU A 206 -14.37 -37.15 -33.51
N ILE A 207 -14.64 -37.27 -32.21
CA ILE A 207 -15.81 -37.98 -31.69
C ILE A 207 -17.09 -37.24 -32.07
N TYR A 208 -17.13 -35.92 -32.01
CA TYR A 208 -18.30 -35.16 -32.45
C TYR A 208 -18.60 -35.36 -33.94
N ILE A 209 -17.58 -35.27 -34.80
CA ILE A 209 -17.76 -35.45 -36.25
C ILE A 209 -18.23 -36.87 -36.56
N SER A 210 -17.57 -37.88 -35.99
CA SER A 210 -17.98 -39.29 -36.21
C SER A 210 -19.38 -39.59 -35.67
N ASP A 211 -19.80 -38.95 -34.58
CA ASP A 211 -21.15 -39.07 -34.02
C ASP A 211 -22.21 -38.41 -34.91
N GLN A 212 -21.90 -37.25 -35.51
CA GLN A 212 -22.78 -36.58 -36.49
C GLN A 212 -22.93 -37.41 -37.78
N VAL A 213 -21.84 -37.94 -38.31
CA VAL A 213 -21.88 -38.80 -39.51
C VAL A 213 -22.69 -40.07 -39.23
N GLY A 214 -22.44 -40.76 -38.11
CA GLY A 214 -23.18 -41.97 -37.75
C GLY A 214 -24.69 -41.74 -37.54
N ALA A 215 -25.07 -40.64 -36.89
CA ALA A 215 -26.48 -40.31 -36.70
C ALA A 215 -27.20 -40.02 -38.04
N LYS A 216 -26.52 -39.36 -38.97
CA LYS A 216 -27.06 -39.12 -40.31
C LYS A 216 -27.17 -40.39 -41.14
N ASP A 217 -26.13 -41.23 -41.15
CA ASP A 217 -26.15 -42.51 -41.86
C ASP A 217 -27.34 -43.37 -41.41
N GLU A 218 -27.59 -43.45 -40.10
CA GLU A 218 -28.72 -44.19 -39.56
C GLU A 218 -30.07 -43.60 -40.00
N SER A 219 -30.18 -42.26 -40.06
CA SER A 219 -31.41 -41.59 -40.53
C SER A 219 -31.67 -41.84 -42.02
N ILE A 220 -30.62 -41.82 -42.84
CA ILE A 220 -30.67 -42.05 -44.29
C ILE A 220 -31.01 -43.51 -44.58
N ILE A 221 -30.38 -44.45 -43.88
CA ILE A 221 -30.66 -45.89 -43.99
C ILE A 221 -32.13 -46.17 -43.65
N ARG A 222 -32.65 -45.58 -42.56
CA ARG A 222 -34.06 -45.74 -42.16
C ARG A 222 -35.04 -45.14 -43.17
N ALA A 223 -34.78 -43.94 -43.67
CA ALA A 223 -35.61 -43.31 -44.69
C ALA A 223 -35.63 -44.15 -45.99
N ARG A 224 -34.46 -44.70 -46.37
CA ARG A 224 -34.33 -45.57 -47.53
C ARG A 224 -35.08 -46.88 -47.37
N SER A 225 -34.97 -47.54 -46.21
CA SER A 225 -35.71 -48.79 -45.97
C SER A 225 -37.21 -48.58 -46.03
N ALA A 226 -37.71 -47.46 -45.50
CA ALA A 226 -39.12 -47.09 -45.56
C ALA A 226 -39.59 -46.85 -47.02
N LEU A 227 -38.83 -46.11 -47.82
CA LEU A 227 -39.15 -45.88 -49.24
C LEU A 227 -39.10 -47.17 -50.07
N ALA A 228 -38.15 -48.06 -49.77
CA ALA A 228 -38.04 -49.34 -50.46
C ALA A 228 -39.25 -50.24 -50.16
N GLU A 229 -39.71 -50.26 -48.91
CA GLU A 229 -40.93 -50.96 -48.50
C GLU A 229 -42.17 -50.37 -49.19
N GLU A 230 -42.32 -49.04 -49.17
CA GLU A 230 -43.42 -48.35 -49.85
C GLU A 230 -43.45 -48.66 -51.35
N LEU A 231 -42.30 -48.60 -52.02
CA LEU A 231 -42.17 -48.96 -53.43
C LEU A 231 -42.64 -50.39 -53.71
N GLU A 232 -42.29 -51.35 -52.85
CA GLU A 232 -42.73 -52.73 -52.98
C GLU A 232 -44.25 -52.87 -52.79
N THR A 233 -44.83 -52.17 -51.81
CA THR A 233 -46.28 -52.20 -51.56
C THR A 233 -47.08 -51.61 -52.73
N VAL A 234 -46.66 -50.47 -53.27
CA VAL A 234 -47.32 -49.83 -54.41
C VAL A 234 -47.14 -50.66 -55.67
N ARG A 235 -45.95 -51.26 -55.88
CA ARG A 235 -45.71 -52.20 -56.98
C ARG A 235 -46.70 -53.37 -56.94
N LYS A 236 -46.88 -54.02 -55.79
CA LYS A 236 -47.84 -55.13 -55.62
C LYS A 236 -49.27 -54.69 -55.97
N ARG A 237 -49.74 -53.57 -55.40
CA ARG A 237 -51.08 -53.02 -55.68
C ARG A 237 -51.28 -52.70 -57.17
N SER A 238 -50.27 -52.15 -57.84
CA SER A 238 -50.36 -51.85 -59.27
C SER A 238 -50.52 -53.12 -60.13
N VAL A 239 -49.75 -54.16 -59.82
CA VAL A 239 -49.81 -55.45 -60.53
C VAL A 239 -51.14 -56.14 -60.27
N ASP A 240 -51.64 -56.12 -59.03
CA ASP A 240 -52.93 -56.71 -58.67
C ASP A 240 -54.09 -56.01 -59.38
N ALA A 241 -54.06 -54.67 -59.50
CA ALA A 241 -55.06 -53.90 -60.23
C ALA A 241 -55.03 -54.19 -61.74
N GLU A 242 -53.85 -54.32 -62.35
CA GLU A 242 -53.71 -54.72 -63.76
C GLU A 242 -54.23 -56.14 -64.01
N LEU A 243 -53.93 -57.08 -63.09
CA LEU A 243 -54.47 -58.44 -63.14
C LEU A 243 -55.99 -58.46 -62.98
N ALA A 244 -56.55 -57.61 -62.11
CA ALA A 244 -58.00 -57.47 -61.94
C ALA A 244 -58.68 -56.98 -63.23
N ILE A 245 -58.09 -56.00 -63.94
CA ILE A 245 -58.57 -55.56 -65.26
C ILE A 245 -58.53 -56.71 -66.27
N HIS A 246 -57.42 -57.47 -66.32
CA HIS A 246 -57.28 -58.57 -67.27
C HIS A 246 -58.33 -59.66 -67.01
N ARG A 247 -58.52 -60.07 -65.75
CA ARG A 247 -59.56 -61.03 -65.36
C ARG A 247 -60.97 -60.52 -65.65
N PHE A 248 -61.24 -59.25 -65.36
CA PHE A 248 -62.53 -58.65 -65.62
C PHE A 248 -62.87 -58.63 -67.12
N ARG A 249 -61.87 -58.39 -67.98
CA ARG A 249 -62.00 -58.45 -69.45
C ARG A 249 -62.21 -59.86 -69.99
N THR A 250 -61.65 -60.90 -69.37
CA THR A 250 -61.82 -62.30 -69.83
C THR A 250 -63.16 -62.89 -69.42
N ASP A 251 -63.68 -62.51 -68.25
CA ASP A 251 -64.81 -63.20 -67.62
C ASP A 251 -66.18 -62.59 -67.95
N ASN A 252 -66.22 -61.35 -68.47
CA ASN A 252 -67.46 -60.61 -68.73
C ASN A 252 -67.69 -60.33 -70.23
N THR A 253 -68.95 -60.49 -70.68
CA THR A 253 -69.38 -60.04 -72.01
C THR A 253 -69.64 -58.52 -71.99
N LEU A 254 -69.18 -57.82 -73.03
CA LEU A 254 -69.18 -56.35 -73.11
C LEU A 254 -70.62 -55.79 -73.22
N THR A 255 -71.22 -55.47 -72.08
CA THR A 255 -72.52 -54.82 -71.91
C THR A 255 -72.31 -53.38 -71.45
N LYS A 256 -73.34 -52.52 -71.59
CA LYS A 256 -73.23 -51.10 -71.22
C LYS A 256 -72.87 -50.89 -69.74
N GLU A 257 -73.31 -51.76 -68.85
CA GLU A 257 -72.97 -51.71 -67.41
C GLU A 257 -71.53 -52.17 -67.13
N THR A 258 -71.06 -53.25 -67.77
CA THR A 258 -69.69 -53.77 -67.58
C THR A 258 -68.61 -52.84 -68.16
N LEU A 259 -68.96 -52.00 -69.13
CA LEU A 259 -68.07 -50.95 -69.65
C LEU A 259 -67.81 -49.81 -68.64
N VAL A 260 -68.80 -49.47 -67.80
CA VAL A 260 -68.64 -48.43 -66.77
C VAL A 260 -67.70 -48.93 -65.66
N THR A 261 -67.89 -50.16 -65.20
CA THR A 261 -67.03 -50.78 -64.18
C THR A 261 -65.61 -51.00 -64.68
N LEU A 262 -65.43 -51.42 -65.94
CA LEU A 262 -64.11 -51.55 -66.55
C LEU A 262 -63.38 -50.21 -66.58
N ARG A 263 -64.06 -49.14 -66.98
CA ARG A 263 -63.48 -47.79 -67.00
C ARG A 263 -63.07 -47.30 -65.62
N GLN A 264 -63.83 -47.67 -64.59
CA GLN A 264 -63.48 -47.35 -63.20
C GLN A 264 -62.21 -48.10 -62.74
N LEU A 265 -62.09 -49.38 -63.05
CA LEU A 265 -60.89 -50.18 -62.78
C LEU A 265 -59.66 -49.66 -63.55
N GLU A 266 -59.84 -49.26 -64.81
CA GLU A 266 -58.77 -48.67 -65.62
C GLU A 266 -58.27 -47.33 -65.03
N LEU A 267 -59.18 -46.48 -64.55
CA LEU A 267 -58.81 -45.25 -63.84
C LEU A 267 -58.04 -45.56 -62.55
N GLU A 268 -58.48 -46.56 -61.78
CA GLU A 268 -57.81 -46.99 -60.55
C GLU A 268 -56.39 -47.53 -60.83
N ALA A 269 -56.23 -48.41 -61.82
CA ALA A 269 -54.92 -48.94 -62.20
C ALA A 269 -53.99 -47.84 -62.74
N SER A 270 -54.51 -46.90 -63.53
CA SER A 270 -53.73 -45.76 -64.03
C SER A 270 -53.24 -44.85 -62.89
N SER A 271 -54.08 -44.65 -61.86
CA SER A 271 -53.71 -43.90 -60.65
C SER A 271 -52.61 -44.62 -59.86
N LEU A 272 -52.74 -45.93 -59.63
CA LEU A 272 -51.73 -46.72 -58.92
C LEU A 272 -50.39 -46.76 -59.67
N LYS A 273 -50.44 -46.82 -61.01
CA LYS A 273 -49.24 -46.76 -61.85
C LYS A 273 -48.54 -45.40 -61.73
N SER A 274 -49.28 -44.30 -61.76
CA SER A 274 -48.72 -42.97 -61.56
C SER A 274 -48.09 -42.82 -60.16
N GLN A 275 -48.70 -43.40 -59.12
CA GLN A 275 -48.14 -43.41 -57.77
C GLN A 275 -46.84 -44.23 -57.72
N TYR A 276 -46.79 -45.38 -58.38
CA TYR A 276 -45.58 -46.19 -58.47
C TYR A 276 -44.43 -45.43 -59.13
N GLU A 277 -44.69 -44.80 -60.28
CA GLU A 277 -43.69 -44.01 -61.01
C GLU A 277 -43.18 -42.83 -60.17
N GLN A 278 -44.06 -42.17 -59.40
CA GLN A 278 -43.67 -41.10 -58.48
C GLN A 278 -42.75 -41.59 -57.35
N VAL A 279 -43.12 -42.69 -56.68
CA VAL A 279 -42.30 -43.27 -55.60
C VAL A 279 -40.96 -43.78 -56.14
N LEU A 280 -40.96 -44.37 -57.34
CA LEU A 280 -39.73 -44.82 -58.01
C LEU A 280 -38.79 -43.65 -58.31
N GLN A 281 -39.32 -42.54 -58.84
CA GLN A 281 -38.53 -41.33 -59.07
C GLN A 281 -37.96 -40.77 -57.77
N GLN A 282 -38.76 -40.72 -56.70
CA GLN A 282 -38.31 -40.28 -55.38
C GLN A 282 -37.21 -41.19 -54.81
N TYR A 283 -37.35 -42.51 -54.99
CA TYR A 283 -36.33 -43.49 -54.60
C TYR A 283 -35.02 -43.32 -55.40
N GLN A 284 -35.11 -43.13 -56.72
CA GLN A 284 -33.94 -42.87 -57.57
C GLN A 284 -33.25 -41.54 -57.24
N ALA A 285 -34.02 -40.49 -56.98
CA ALA A 285 -33.49 -39.20 -56.53
C ALA A 285 -32.77 -39.31 -55.17
N SER A 286 -33.34 -40.10 -54.24
CA SER A 286 -32.71 -40.40 -52.95
C SER A 286 -31.36 -41.11 -53.10
N LEU A 287 -31.24 -42.06 -54.06
CA LEU A 287 -29.97 -42.74 -54.34
C LEU A 287 -28.89 -41.81 -54.93
N GLN A 288 -29.25 -40.82 -55.74
CA GLN A 288 -28.29 -39.86 -56.29
C GLN A 288 -27.73 -38.91 -55.22
N ASN A 289 -28.58 -38.47 -54.29
CA ASN A 289 -28.19 -37.54 -53.22
C ASN A 289 -27.18 -38.13 -52.22
N LEU A 290 -27.07 -39.47 -52.12
CA LEU A 290 -26.07 -40.16 -51.27
C LEU A 290 -24.63 -39.82 -51.63
N SER A 291 -24.35 -39.63 -52.92
CA SER A 291 -22.99 -39.33 -53.39
C SER A 291 -22.49 -37.94 -52.97
N MET A 292 -23.41 -37.03 -52.63
CA MET A 292 -23.11 -35.63 -52.29
C MET A 292 -23.17 -35.32 -50.79
N ALA A 293 -23.82 -36.17 -49.97
CA ALA A 293 -24.08 -35.88 -48.55
C ALA A 293 -22.93 -36.24 -47.58
N LEU A 294 -21.81 -36.80 -48.07
CA LEU A 294 -20.75 -37.35 -47.23
C LEU A 294 -19.76 -36.33 -46.62
N THR A 295 -20.07 -35.02 -46.58
CA THR A 295 -19.07 -34.02 -46.17
C THR A 295 -19.63 -32.76 -45.49
N GLU A 296 -20.55 -32.91 -44.52
CA GLU A 296 -21.11 -31.74 -43.81
C GLU A 296 -20.28 -31.24 -42.61
N ALA A 297 -19.44 -32.09 -42.01
CA ALA A 297 -18.62 -31.71 -40.87
C ALA A 297 -17.15 -31.95 -41.20
N ARG A 298 -16.37 -30.87 -41.29
CA ARG A 298 -14.94 -30.92 -41.54
C ARG A 298 -14.19 -30.19 -40.44
N THR A 299 -13.13 -30.81 -39.93
CA THR A 299 -12.16 -30.11 -39.09
C THR A 299 -11.46 -29.04 -39.90
N ILE A 300 -11.53 -27.79 -39.44
CA ILE A 300 -10.82 -26.66 -40.08
C ILE A 300 -9.36 -26.69 -39.64
N SER A 301 -9.14 -26.96 -38.36
CA SER A 301 -7.82 -27.09 -37.75
C SER A 301 -7.86 -28.14 -36.64
N GLU A 302 -6.95 -29.12 -36.71
CA GLU A 302 -6.66 -30.02 -35.60
C GLU A 302 -6.05 -29.25 -34.42
N ALA A 303 -6.19 -29.79 -33.21
CA ALA A 303 -5.63 -29.13 -32.04
C ALA A 303 -4.10 -29.20 -32.08
N ALA A 304 -3.45 -28.05 -31.91
CA ALA A 304 -1.99 -27.94 -31.84
C ALA A 304 -1.50 -28.09 -30.39
N THR A 305 -0.27 -28.57 -30.21
CA THR A 305 0.39 -28.57 -28.90
C THR A 305 0.72 -27.14 -28.49
N PRO A 306 0.20 -26.63 -27.36
CA PRO A 306 0.48 -25.28 -26.92
C PRO A 306 1.96 -25.14 -26.52
N SER A 307 2.63 -24.14 -27.08
CA SER A 307 4.05 -23.85 -26.83
C SER A 307 4.29 -23.07 -25.53
N SER A 308 3.26 -22.46 -24.96
CA SER A 308 3.32 -21.68 -23.73
C SER A 308 2.08 -21.91 -22.87
N PRO A 309 2.21 -21.83 -21.53
CA PRO A 309 1.05 -21.90 -20.65
C PRO A 309 0.12 -20.70 -20.87
N SER A 310 -1.19 -20.93 -20.79
CA SER A 310 -2.21 -19.89 -20.90
C SER A 310 -2.50 -19.22 -19.57
N SER A 311 -2.27 -19.90 -18.45
CA SER A 311 -2.33 -19.33 -17.11
C SER A 311 -1.27 -19.94 -16.20
N PRO A 312 -0.68 -19.14 -15.29
CA PRO A 312 -0.94 -17.72 -15.04
C PRO A 312 -0.20 -16.82 -16.03
N ASN A 313 -0.77 -15.63 -16.32
CA ASN A 313 -0.10 -14.61 -17.11
C ASN A 313 1.05 -14.01 -16.30
N SER A 314 2.27 -14.53 -16.48
CA SER A 314 3.46 -14.18 -15.69
C SER A 314 3.69 -12.66 -15.57
N SER A 315 3.52 -11.92 -16.66
CA SER A 315 3.65 -10.46 -16.67
C SER A 315 2.57 -9.75 -15.84
N LEU A 316 1.31 -10.20 -15.95
CA LEU A 316 0.17 -9.59 -15.27
C LEU A 316 0.18 -9.91 -13.78
N THR A 317 0.53 -11.15 -13.40
CA THR A 317 0.70 -11.56 -12.01
C THR A 317 1.83 -10.76 -11.34
N LEU A 318 2.99 -10.63 -11.98
CA LEU A 318 4.10 -9.82 -11.47
C LEU A 318 3.72 -8.34 -11.34
N ALA A 319 3.05 -7.78 -12.35
CA ALA A 319 2.58 -6.41 -12.29
C ALA A 319 1.63 -6.18 -11.11
N PHE A 320 0.68 -7.11 -10.89
CA PHE A 320 -0.25 -7.02 -9.77
C PHE A 320 0.46 -7.09 -8.41
N CYS A 321 1.39 -8.03 -8.23
CA CYS A 321 2.18 -8.14 -7.00
C CYS A 321 3.00 -6.87 -6.70
N VAL A 322 3.65 -6.29 -7.72
CA VAL A 322 4.46 -5.07 -7.57
C VAL A 322 3.57 -3.87 -7.24
N VAL A 323 2.45 -3.69 -7.93
CA VAL A 323 1.52 -2.59 -7.69
C VAL A 323 0.91 -2.68 -6.29
N LEU A 324 0.43 -3.87 -5.90
CA LEU A 324 -0.16 -4.09 -4.58
C LEU A 324 0.85 -3.83 -3.46
N ALA A 325 2.07 -4.38 -3.58
CA ALA A 325 3.12 -4.17 -2.60
C ALA A 325 3.59 -2.70 -2.54
N GLY A 326 3.64 -2.01 -3.68
CA GLY A 326 3.92 -0.58 -3.77
C GLY A 326 2.85 0.26 -3.06
N MET A 327 1.57 -0.05 -3.25
CA MET A 327 0.46 0.63 -2.56
C MET A 327 0.54 0.44 -1.03
N ILE A 328 0.79 -0.79 -0.56
CA ILE A 328 0.96 -1.07 0.88
C ILE A 328 2.17 -0.31 1.43
N GLY A 329 3.29 -0.32 0.70
CA GLY A 329 4.49 0.44 1.06
C GLY A 329 4.23 1.94 1.15
N ALA A 330 3.46 2.50 0.22
CA ALA A 330 3.07 3.91 0.23
C ALA A 330 2.14 4.23 1.41
N GLY A 331 1.17 3.36 1.70
CA GLY A 331 0.27 3.52 2.86
C GLY A 331 1.02 3.52 4.19
N VAL A 332 1.91 2.55 4.40
CA VAL A 332 2.74 2.48 5.61
C VAL A 332 3.73 3.65 5.69
N GLY A 333 4.33 4.05 4.56
CA GLY A 333 5.18 5.23 4.47
C GLY A 333 4.43 6.51 4.84
N GLY A 334 3.20 6.67 4.35
CA GLY A 334 2.31 7.78 4.68
C GLY A 334 1.94 7.81 6.16
N ILE A 335 1.60 6.67 6.75
CA ILE A 335 1.33 6.56 8.20
C ILE A 335 2.58 6.92 9.03
N ARG A 336 3.77 6.52 8.57
CA ARG A 336 5.03 6.85 9.24
C ARG A 336 5.32 8.35 9.20
N GLU A 337 5.06 9.01 8.07
CA GLU A 337 5.20 10.47 7.93
C GLU A 337 4.12 11.21 8.75
N TYR A 338 2.87 10.74 8.72
CA TYR A 338 1.78 11.33 9.50
C TYR A 338 2.01 11.23 11.02
N ARG A 339 2.77 10.23 11.46
CA ARG A 339 3.19 10.09 12.87
C ARG A 339 4.39 10.96 13.25
N GLU A 340 4.93 11.81 12.37
CA GLU A 340 6.05 12.69 12.68
C GLU A 340 5.58 13.87 13.56
N ARG A 341 5.83 13.77 14.87
CA ARG A 341 5.32 14.71 15.90
C ARG A 341 6.34 15.74 16.41
N PHE A 342 7.56 15.79 15.86
CA PHE A 342 8.70 16.51 16.45
C PHE A 342 9.13 17.74 15.63
N PHE A 343 9.81 18.71 16.25
CA PHE A 343 10.41 19.85 15.53
C PHE A 343 11.60 19.40 14.68
N ARG A 344 11.54 19.68 13.38
CA ARG A 344 12.57 19.35 12.37
C ARG A 344 13.08 20.58 11.62
N THR A 345 12.25 21.60 11.43
CA THR A 345 12.57 22.83 10.68
C THR A 345 12.27 24.09 11.51
N THR A 346 12.90 25.22 11.17
CA THR A 346 12.61 26.51 11.84
C THR A 346 11.20 27.00 11.54
N ALA A 347 10.69 26.71 10.33
CA ALA A 347 9.32 27.03 9.93
C ALA A 347 8.30 26.40 10.88
N GLN A 348 8.51 25.14 11.28
CA GLN A 348 7.60 24.47 12.23
C GLN A 348 7.55 25.14 13.60
N VAL A 349 8.64 25.74 14.07
CA VAL A 349 8.62 26.49 15.33
C VAL A 349 7.72 27.72 15.19
N ARG A 350 7.86 28.46 14.09
CA ARG A 350 7.06 29.65 13.80
C ARG A 350 5.59 29.31 13.61
N ASP A 351 5.31 28.32 12.77
CA ASP A 351 3.95 27.92 12.41
C ASP A 351 3.22 27.32 13.63
N GLU A 352 3.92 26.56 14.48
CA GLU A 352 3.27 25.83 15.55
C GLU A 352 3.19 26.61 16.87
N LEU A 353 4.20 27.44 17.17
CA LEU A 353 4.33 28.16 18.43
C LEU A 353 4.16 29.68 18.29
N GLY A 354 4.17 30.24 17.07
CA GLY A 354 4.16 31.69 16.85
C GLY A 354 5.48 32.39 17.23
N LEU A 355 6.53 31.63 17.57
CA LEU A 355 7.82 32.14 18.06
C LEU A 355 8.90 32.08 16.97
N GLN A 356 9.83 33.03 17.00
CA GLN A 356 11.02 32.97 16.14
C GLN A 356 12.00 31.90 16.61
N THR A 357 12.70 31.24 15.66
CA THR A 357 13.83 30.37 15.99
C THR A 357 15.09 31.22 16.07
N LEU A 358 15.73 31.28 17.23
CA LEU A 358 16.94 32.07 17.48
C LEU A 358 18.21 31.38 16.95
N GLY A 359 18.16 30.08 16.74
CA GLY A 359 19.30 29.33 16.22
C GLY A 359 19.14 27.81 16.34
N MET A 360 19.98 27.11 15.60
CA MET A 360 20.16 25.65 15.64
C MET A 360 21.53 25.34 16.19
N ILE A 361 21.58 24.56 17.27
CA ILE A 361 22.81 24.19 17.94
C ILE A 361 23.16 22.74 17.54
N PRO A 362 24.36 22.49 16.99
CA PRO A 362 24.76 21.14 16.60
C PRO A 362 24.86 20.20 17.80
N LEU A 363 24.60 18.91 17.57
CA LEU A 363 24.95 17.88 18.55
C LEU A 363 26.48 17.88 18.76
N LEU A 364 26.92 18.18 19.99
CA LEU A 364 28.33 18.18 20.38
C LEU A 364 28.71 16.80 20.93
N ASP A 365 29.64 16.11 20.28
CA ASP A 365 30.22 14.86 20.77
C ASP A 365 31.35 15.16 21.78
N GLY A 366 30.98 15.46 23.03
CA GLY A 366 31.94 15.72 24.12
C GLY A 366 32.10 14.53 25.06
N LYS A 367 33.33 14.03 25.27
CA LYS A 367 33.65 13.10 26.37
C LYS A 367 33.85 13.89 27.67
N PRO A 368 33.31 13.45 28.82
CA PRO A 368 33.56 14.11 30.09
C PRO A 368 35.05 14.01 30.45
N ILE A 369 35.70 15.14 30.73
CA ILE A 369 37.08 15.18 31.22
C ILE A 369 37.03 14.90 32.73
N ARG A 370 37.57 13.75 33.15
CA ARG A 370 37.69 13.41 34.58
C ARG A 370 39.10 13.82 35.03
N ARG A 371 39.22 14.82 35.91
CA ARG A 371 40.48 15.17 36.59
C ARG A 371 40.44 14.76 38.05
N ASP A 372 41.59 14.35 38.57
CA ASP A 372 41.77 13.82 39.93
C ASP A 372 41.64 14.90 41.02
N LYS A 373 41.14 14.46 42.18
CA LYS A 373 40.70 15.28 43.33
C LYS A 373 41.83 15.92 44.16
N HIS A 374 43.08 15.81 43.75
CA HIS A 374 44.22 16.32 44.50
C HIS A 374 44.77 17.55 43.82
N ASP A 375 44.36 18.73 44.29
CA ASP A 375 45.15 19.98 44.35
C ASP A 375 44.21 21.14 44.68
N ARG A 376 43.84 21.30 45.96
CA ARG A 376 43.24 22.55 46.45
C ARG A 376 43.87 22.93 47.77
N ALA A 377 44.72 23.95 47.74
CA ALA A 377 45.15 24.66 48.95
C ALA A 377 44.06 25.67 49.33
N ALA A 378 43.70 25.71 50.61
CA ALA A 378 42.71 26.65 51.12
C ALA A 378 43.27 28.09 51.08
N GLY A 379 42.65 28.99 50.31
CA GLY A 379 42.91 30.43 50.38
C GLY A 379 43.09 31.21 49.06
N GLU A 380 43.11 30.56 47.90
CA GLU A 380 43.27 31.26 46.60
C GLU A 380 41.95 31.75 45.99
N PRO A 381 41.97 32.83 45.17
CA PRO A 381 40.77 33.39 44.56
C PRO A 381 39.99 32.36 43.74
N SER A 382 38.69 32.29 44.03
CA SER A 382 37.78 31.22 43.61
C SER A 382 37.36 31.40 42.16
N PHE A 383 38.11 30.76 41.27
CA PHE A 383 37.87 30.82 39.85
C PHE A 383 36.82 29.81 39.38
N ILE A 384 36.08 30.15 38.32
CA ILE A 384 35.23 29.19 37.60
C ILE A 384 36.15 28.13 36.97
N GLU A 385 36.00 26.88 37.40
CA GLU A 385 36.74 25.73 36.86
C GLU A 385 35.80 24.88 36.03
N VAL A 386 35.94 24.94 34.71
CA VAL A 386 35.07 24.21 33.79
C VAL A 386 35.55 22.76 33.66
N GLY A 387 34.88 21.82 34.32
CA GLY A 387 35.22 20.39 34.28
C GLY A 387 34.89 19.68 32.97
N ASN A 388 34.11 20.31 32.08
CA ASN A 388 33.68 19.75 30.80
C ASN A 388 33.79 20.80 29.68
N SER A 389 34.61 20.54 28.66
CA SER A 389 34.88 21.47 27.55
C SER A 389 33.62 21.90 26.79
N ALA A 390 32.52 21.17 26.90
CA ALA A 390 31.23 21.54 26.29
C ALA A 390 30.57 22.77 26.95
N PHE A 391 30.80 23.03 28.25
CA PHE A 391 30.23 24.17 28.97
C PHE A 391 30.98 25.49 28.71
N SER A 392 32.18 25.41 28.13
CA SER A 392 32.95 26.54 27.61
C SER A 392 33.31 26.38 26.14
N TRP A 393 32.48 25.67 25.39
CA TRP A 393 32.72 25.36 23.97
C TRP A 393 33.00 26.60 23.14
N VAL A 394 32.23 27.67 23.38
CA VAL A 394 32.35 28.93 22.63
C VAL A 394 33.64 29.69 22.97
N GLU A 395 34.22 29.49 24.15
CA GLU A 395 35.52 30.08 24.50
C GLU A 395 36.62 29.49 23.63
N GLN A 396 36.57 28.18 23.38
CA GLN A 396 37.55 27.46 22.55
C GLN A 396 37.27 27.63 21.04
N HIS A 397 35.98 27.76 20.66
CA HIS A 397 35.55 27.90 19.27
C HIS A 397 34.66 29.13 19.05
N PRO A 398 35.21 30.36 19.10
CA PRO A 398 34.43 31.60 19.03
C PRO A 398 33.71 31.83 17.70
N ARG A 399 34.14 31.17 16.61
CA ARG A 399 33.54 31.24 15.26
C ARG A 399 32.63 30.05 14.93
N SER A 400 32.29 29.23 15.92
CA SER A 400 31.42 28.08 15.71
C SER A 400 29.96 28.48 15.49
N GLU A 401 29.17 27.60 14.86
CA GLU A 401 27.71 27.78 14.73
C GLU A 401 27.01 27.90 16.09
N PHE A 402 27.55 27.22 17.11
CA PHE A 402 27.11 27.39 18.50
C PHE A 402 27.26 28.86 18.94
N ALA A 403 28.44 29.45 18.71
CA ALA A 403 28.73 30.82 19.08
C ALA A 403 27.82 31.81 18.34
N GLU A 404 27.56 31.57 17.05
CA GLU A 404 26.61 32.37 16.26
C GLU A 404 25.19 32.29 16.81
N ALA A 405 24.70 31.10 17.18
CA ALA A 405 23.38 30.97 17.81
C ALA A 405 23.27 31.79 19.11
N MET A 406 24.32 31.81 19.94
CA MET A 406 24.35 32.64 21.16
C MET A 406 24.42 34.15 20.84
N ARG A 407 25.11 34.56 19.78
CA ARG A 407 25.10 35.95 19.30
C ARG A 407 23.71 36.37 18.83
N THR A 408 23.00 35.50 18.11
CA THR A 408 21.62 35.75 17.70
C THR A 408 20.68 35.89 18.90
N VAL A 409 20.84 35.06 19.93
CA VAL A 409 20.10 35.22 21.20
C VAL A 409 20.36 36.59 21.82
N LYS A 410 21.62 37.05 21.86
CA LYS A 410 21.93 38.40 22.36
C LYS A 410 21.23 39.46 21.51
N VAL A 411 21.32 39.39 20.18
CA VAL A 411 20.68 40.37 19.29
C VAL A 411 19.17 40.42 19.53
N ALA A 412 18.51 39.26 19.63
CA ALA A 412 17.09 39.18 19.96
C ALA A 412 16.80 39.80 21.33
N ALA A 413 17.61 39.48 22.35
CA ALA A 413 17.47 40.08 23.68
C ALA A 413 17.72 41.61 23.67
N ASP A 414 18.50 42.13 22.73
CA ASP A 414 18.75 43.57 22.61
C ASP A 414 17.64 44.34 21.92
N VAL A 415 16.90 43.66 21.05
CA VAL A 415 15.78 44.21 20.27
C VAL A 415 14.46 44.07 21.02
N GLU A 416 14.18 42.88 21.56
CA GLU A 416 12.88 42.53 22.16
C GLU A 416 12.73 42.99 23.62
N LEU A 417 13.83 43.02 24.39
CA LEU A 417 13.75 43.34 25.81
C LEU A 417 13.70 44.85 26.07
N PRO A 418 13.02 45.29 27.16
CA PRO A 418 13.00 46.69 27.55
C PRO A 418 14.40 47.29 27.67
N ARG A 419 14.55 48.57 27.32
CA ARG A 419 15.80 49.33 27.45
C ARG A 419 16.11 49.61 28.93
N LYS A 420 16.60 48.59 29.62
CA LYS A 420 17.11 48.65 31.01
C LYS A 420 18.64 48.60 31.01
N SER A 421 19.26 49.09 32.08
CA SER A 421 20.71 48.98 32.31
C SER A 421 21.16 47.52 32.48
N THR A 422 20.25 46.68 32.97
CA THR A 422 20.44 45.26 33.25
C THR A 422 19.31 44.49 32.64
N LYS A 423 19.64 43.44 31.89
CA LYS A 423 18.68 42.52 31.26
C LYS A 423 18.73 41.17 31.95
N VAL A 424 17.61 40.70 32.50
CA VAL A 424 17.50 39.39 33.15
C VAL A 424 16.87 38.40 32.19
N LEU A 425 17.66 37.45 31.70
CA LEU A 425 17.24 36.43 30.73
C LEU A 425 17.19 35.05 31.39
N GLY A 426 16.04 34.40 31.35
CA GLY A 426 15.91 33.00 31.79
C GLY A 426 16.05 32.02 30.64
N ILE A 427 16.73 30.91 30.88
CA ILE A 427 16.83 29.78 29.95
C ILE A 427 15.98 28.64 30.50
N VAL A 428 14.98 28.21 29.73
CA VAL A 428 14.04 27.15 30.12
C VAL A 428 14.01 26.04 29.07
N SER A 429 13.59 24.84 29.48
CA SER A 429 13.34 23.72 28.57
C SER A 429 12.00 23.07 28.91
N CYS A 430 11.37 22.36 27.97
CA CYS A 430 10.12 21.63 28.25
C CYS A 430 10.38 20.34 29.02
N LEU A 431 11.48 19.66 28.71
CA LEU A 431 11.87 18.39 29.29
C LEU A 431 13.27 18.47 29.95
N PRO A 432 13.56 17.62 30.94
CA PRO A 432 14.91 17.45 31.45
C PRO A 432 15.86 16.94 30.36
N GLY A 433 17.10 17.43 30.34
CA GLY A 433 18.14 16.93 29.44
C GLY A 433 18.18 17.54 28.04
N GLU A 434 17.31 18.51 27.71
CA GLU A 434 17.32 19.22 26.41
C GLU A 434 18.53 20.16 26.25
N GLY A 435 19.31 20.38 27.31
CA GLY A 435 20.59 21.12 27.28
C GLY A 435 20.51 22.60 27.68
N LYS A 436 19.47 23.01 28.42
CA LYS A 436 19.31 24.36 28.98
C LYS A 436 20.56 24.91 29.70
N SER A 437 21.18 24.12 30.58
CA SER A 437 22.36 24.52 31.36
C SER A 437 23.57 24.75 30.47
N LEU A 438 23.74 23.92 29.44
CA LEU A 438 24.82 24.06 28.47
C LEU A 438 24.64 25.36 27.65
N VAL A 439 23.42 25.65 27.23
CA VAL A 439 23.07 26.90 26.54
C VAL A 439 23.28 28.11 27.46
N ALA A 440 22.84 28.05 28.71
CA ALA A 440 22.99 29.14 29.69
C ALA A 440 24.47 29.48 29.95
N ALA A 441 25.33 28.49 30.16
CA ALA A 441 26.76 28.69 30.36
C ALA A 441 27.42 29.35 29.14
N ASN A 442 27.21 28.78 27.96
CA ASN A 442 27.85 29.28 26.74
C ASN A 442 27.30 30.66 26.32
N LEU A 443 26.03 30.96 26.58
CA LEU A 443 25.47 32.29 26.38
C LEU A 443 26.15 33.31 27.30
N ALA A 444 26.32 32.98 28.59
CA ALA A 444 26.96 33.85 29.55
C ALA A 444 28.43 34.14 29.19
N ILE A 445 29.14 33.13 28.69
CA ILE A 445 30.51 33.26 28.17
C ILE A 445 30.53 34.19 26.93
N VAL A 446 29.64 34.00 25.96
CA VAL A 446 29.56 34.87 24.76
C VAL A 446 29.31 36.32 25.12
N LEU A 447 28.38 36.57 26.05
CA LEU A 447 28.12 37.91 26.56
C LEU A 447 29.37 38.52 27.22
N ALA A 448 30.07 37.74 28.04
CA ALA A 448 31.28 38.19 28.72
C ALA A 448 32.48 38.42 27.77
N MET A 449 32.63 37.59 26.73
CA MET A 449 33.63 37.79 25.67
C MET A 449 33.40 39.10 24.91
N GLN A 450 32.14 39.53 24.79
CA GLN A 450 31.76 40.83 24.23
C GLN A 450 31.86 41.98 25.24
N ARG A 451 32.58 41.76 26.36
CA ARG A 451 32.83 42.73 27.44
C ARG A 451 31.57 43.17 28.22
N CYS A 452 30.44 42.48 28.07
CA CYS A 452 29.31 42.69 28.95
C CYS A 452 29.63 42.13 30.34
N LYS A 453 29.34 42.89 31.40
CA LYS A 453 29.38 42.35 32.76
C LYS A 453 28.22 41.37 32.91
N THR A 454 28.52 40.09 33.08
CA THR A 454 27.51 39.03 33.08
C THR A 454 27.50 38.29 34.41
N LEU A 455 26.29 38.06 34.95
CA LEU A 455 26.06 37.16 36.07
C LEU A 455 25.32 35.92 35.57
N LEU A 456 25.86 34.73 35.83
CA LEU A 456 25.20 33.45 35.58
C LEU A 456 24.67 32.89 36.91
N ILE A 457 23.43 32.45 36.94
CA ILE A 457 22.77 31.89 38.12
C ILE A 457 22.25 30.49 37.79
N ASP A 458 22.60 29.50 38.60
CA ASP A 458 21.99 28.16 38.56
C ASP A 458 20.76 28.13 39.48
N ALA A 459 19.58 28.36 38.90
CA ALA A 459 18.30 28.44 39.62
C ALA A 459 17.50 27.12 39.58
N ASP A 460 18.08 26.04 39.06
CA ASP A 460 17.50 24.70 39.12
C ASP A 460 17.79 24.06 40.48
N ILE A 461 16.91 24.35 41.46
CA ILE A 461 17.05 23.87 42.83
C ILE A 461 16.99 22.34 42.91
N HIS A 462 16.19 21.72 42.03
CA HIS A 462 15.95 20.28 42.04
C HIS A 462 17.09 19.51 41.38
N ASN A 463 17.60 19.97 40.26
CA ASN A 463 18.65 19.30 39.50
C ASN A 463 19.66 20.30 38.91
N PRO A 464 20.55 20.88 39.75
CA PRO A 464 21.49 21.91 39.30
C PRO A 464 22.46 21.35 38.27
N GLY A 465 22.35 21.83 37.03
CA GLY A 465 23.16 21.35 35.90
C GLY A 465 24.48 22.09 35.75
N LEU A 466 24.53 23.37 36.15
CA LEU A 466 25.72 24.22 36.03
C LEU A 466 26.69 24.02 37.20
N SER A 467 26.15 23.92 38.43
CA SER A 467 26.95 23.88 39.66
C SER A 467 27.95 22.71 39.70
N PRO A 468 27.58 21.47 39.34
CA PRO A 468 28.52 20.36 39.29
C PRO A 468 29.64 20.54 38.24
N MET A 469 29.38 21.35 37.20
CA MET A 469 30.28 21.52 36.06
C MET A 469 31.21 22.73 36.19
N LEU A 470 30.77 23.80 36.86
CA LEU A 470 31.46 25.09 36.97
C LEU A 470 31.97 25.41 38.39
N ALA A 471 31.40 24.78 39.41
CA ALA A 471 31.66 25.08 40.82
C ALA A 471 31.85 23.79 41.64
N ASN A 472 32.46 22.77 41.04
CA ASN A 472 32.70 21.50 41.71
C ASN A 472 33.50 21.72 43.01
N GLY A 473 32.97 21.27 44.15
CA GLY A 473 33.58 21.45 45.48
C GLY A 473 33.41 22.84 46.09
N TRP A 474 32.47 23.64 45.60
CA TRP A 474 32.07 24.91 46.22
C TRP A 474 30.77 24.74 47.02
N GLU A 475 30.74 25.24 48.25
CA GLU A 475 29.64 24.96 49.19
C GLU A 475 28.63 26.10 49.36
N ARG A 476 28.98 27.33 48.95
CA ARG A 476 28.16 28.53 49.14
C ARG A 476 27.53 28.99 47.84
N GLY A 477 26.27 29.42 47.86
CA GLY A 477 25.58 29.84 46.64
C GLY A 477 24.15 30.29 46.87
N LEU A 478 23.25 29.88 45.97
CA LEU A 478 21.83 30.22 45.98
C LEU A 478 21.15 29.81 47.29
N ALA A 479 21.56 28.69 47.90
CA ALA A 479 21.03 28.24 49.19
C ALA A 479 21.28 29.27 50.31
N ASN A 480 22.49 29.84 50.40
CA ASN A 480 22.84 30.85 51.40
C ASN A 480 22.12 32.17 51.15
N LEU A 481 21.90 32.51 49.87
CA LEU A 481 21.12 33.66 49.48
C LEU A 481 19.66 33.53 49.92
N LEU A 482 19.05 32.38 49.69
CA LEU A 482 17.70 32.09 50.17
C LEU A 482 17.65 32.03 51.69
N ALA A 483 18.71 31.61 52.38
CA ALA A 483 18.80 31.68 53.84
C ALA A 483 18.94 33.13 54.38
N GLY A 484 19.27 34.12 53.54
CA GLY A 484 19.51 35.51 53.95
C GLY A 484 20.96 35.80 54.37
N GLU A 485 21.87 34.87 54.17
CA GLU A 485 23.29 34.95 54.55
C GLU A 485 24.19 35.23 53.33
N PHE A 486 23.69 36.01 52.37
CA PHE A 486 24.42 36.30 51.13
C PHE A 486 25.58 37.26 51.35
N ASN A 487 26.76 36.90 50.83
CA ASN A 487 27.92 37.78 50.75
C ASN A 487 28.40 37.88 49.29
N ALA A 488 28.97 39.04 48.90
CA ALA A 488 29.53 39.23 47.56
C ALA A 488 30.67 38.22 47.23
N ARG A 489 31.30 37.63 48.25
CA ARG A 489 32.29 36.55 48.12
C ARG A 489 31.69 35.21 47.70
N ASP A 490 30.37 35.05 47.76
CA ASP A 490 29.67 33.83 47.33
C ASP A 490 29.54 33.74 45.80
N LEU A 491 29.90 34.81 45.08
CA LEU A 491 29.95 34.85 43.62
C LEU A 491 31.33 34.42 43.12
N LEU A 492 31.37 33.30 42.39
CA LEU A 492 32.58 32.82 41.72
C LEU A 492 32.94 33.72 40.53
N ALA A 493 34.24 33.93 40.32
CA ALA A 493 34.76 34.79 39.27
C ALA A 493 35.34 33.98 38.11
N HIS A 494 35.04 34.33 36.86
CA HIS A 494 35.82 33.79 35.76
C HIS A 494 37.24 34.38 35.77
N GLN A 495 38.27 33.60 35.39
CA GLN A 495 39.67 34.03 35.40
C GLN A 495 39.91 35.23 34.48
N SER A 496 39.40 35.15 33.25
CA SER A 496 39.76 36.09 32.17
C SER A 496 38.61 36.93 31.63
N LEU A 497 37.37 36.65 32.06
CA LEU A 497 36.16 37.25 31.50
C LEU A 497 35.39 38.02 32.59
N PRO A 498 34.64 39.09 32.25
CA PRO A 498 33.76 39.80 33.17
C PRO A 498 32.50 39.00 33.50
N LEU A 499 32.67 37.74 33.88
CA LEU A 499 31.63 36.78 34.23
C LEU A 499 31.72 36.44 35.72
N ARG A 500 30.57 36.47 36.38
CA ARG A 500 30.37 35.98 37.75
C ARG A 500 29.37 34.82 37.71
N PHE A 501 29.55 33.83 38.57
CA PHE A 501 28.67 32.68 38.68
C PHE A 501 28.14 32.55 40.11
N LEU A 502 26.83 32.41 40.26
CA LEU A 502 26.16 32.05 41.50
C LEU A 502 25.75 30.58 41.42
N PRO A 503 26.45 29.68 42.14
CA PRO A 503 26.10 28.26 42.19
C PRO A 503 24.72 28.05 42.80
N GLY A 504 24.06 26.97 42.39
CA GLY A 504 22.75 26.54 42.85
C GLY A 504 22.82 25.86 44.22
N VAL A 505 21.83 25.01 44.50
CA VAL A 505 21.69 24.34 45.80
C VAL A 505 22.37 22.96 45.77
N ASN A 506 23.28 22.69 46.70
CA ASN A 506 23.89 21.36 46.82
C ASN A 506 22.90 20.32 47.40
N GLN A 507 23.09 19.02 47.13
CA GLN A 507 22.18 17.94 47.59
C GLN A 507 21.88 17.97 49.10
N SER A 508 22.85 18.38 49.93
CA SER A 508 22.66 18.53 51.39
C SER A 508 21.78 19.73 51.78
N GLN A 509 21.71 20.76 50.94
CA GLN A 509 21.01 22.03 51.18
C GLN A 509 19.59 22.06 50.58
N GLN A 510 19.26 21.13 49.68
CA GLN A 510 17.95 21.06 49.01
C GLN A 510 16.77 20.93 50.00
N LYS A 511 16.97 20.24 51.13
CA LYS A 511 15.93 20.09 52.18
C LYS A 511 15.60 21.42 52.89
N LEU A 512 16.54 22.36 52.96
CA LEU A 512 16.31 23.68 53.58
C LEU A 512 15.73 24.69 52.60
N ALA A 513 16.04 24.57 51.31
CA ALA A 513 15.55 25.48 50.27
C ALA A 513 14.03 25.43 50.07
N ASN A 514 13.39 24.28 50.32
CA ASN A 514 11.94 24.08 50.15
C ASN A 514 11.07 24.84 51.17
N THR A 515 11.65 25.41 52.23
CA THR A 515 10.92 26.06 53.33
C THR A 515 10.88 27.59 53.20
N VAL A 516 11.72 28.17 52.33
CA VAL A 516 11.85 29.61 52.16
C VAL A 516 11.01 30.08 50.98
N GLN A 517 10.37 31.26 51.07
CA GLN A 517 9.72 31.92 49.93
C GLN A 517 10.79 32.41 48.92
N PRO A 518 10.99 31.73 47.78
CA PRO A 518 12.12 32.02 46.88
C PRO A 518 11.90 33.29 46.04
N ILE A 519 10.63 33.70 45.87
CA ILE A 519 10.19 34.80 45.00
C ILE A 519 10.72 36.15 45.49
N GLU A 520 10.46 36.52 46.74
CA GLU A 520 10.77 37.85 47.27
C GLU A 520 12.28 38.07 47.41
N LYS A 521 12.99 37.09 47.96
CA LYS A 521 14.45 37.18 48.18
C LYS A 521 15.23 37.24 46.87
N MET A 522 14.76 36.55 45.82
CA MET A 522 15.37 36.61 44.50
C MET A 522 15.15 37.98 43.85
N GLY A 523 13.94 38.54 43.96
CA GLY A 523 13.65 39.89 43.49
C GLY A 523 14.55 40.94 44.15
N ASP A 524 14.66 40.90 45.48
CA ASP A 524 15.54 41.78 46.25
C ASP A 524 17.01 41.64 45.86
N PHE A 525 17.46 40.41 45.61
CA PHE A 525 18.81 40.15 45.15
C PHE A 525 19.08 40.74 43.77
N LEU A 526 18.19 40.50 42.80
CA LEU A 526 18.32 41.02 41.44
C LEU A 526 18.26 42.56 41.42
N LEU A 527 17.49 43.19 42.31
CA LEU A 527 17.47 44.64 42.49
C LEU A 527 18.80 45.18 43.05
N LYS A 528 19.40 44.50 44.04
CA LYS A 528 20.67 44.90 44.66
C LYS A 528 21.86 44.72 43.72
N VAL A 529 21.89 43.59 43.02
CA VAL A 529 23.05 43.16 42.22
C VAL A 529 22.93 43.57 40.76
N GLY A 530 21.71 43.77 40.26
CA GLY A 530 21.42 44.17 38.89
C GLY A 530 22.30 45.31 38.37
N PRO A 531 22.40 46.46 39.06
CA PRO A 531 23.19 47.61 38.61
C PRO A 531 24.68 47.32 38.35
N MET A 532 25.23 46.22 38.89
CA MET A 532 26.62 45.81 38.68
C MET A 532 26.84 45.06 37.35
N PHE A 533 25.77 44.57 36.74
CA PHE A 533 25.80 43.70 35.56
C PHE A 533 24.96 44.26 34.41
N ASN A 534 25.41 44.01 33.18
CA ASN A 534 24.64 44.31 31.97
C ASN A 534 23.64 43.19 31.67
N TYR A 535 24.03 41.93 31.91
CA TYR A 535 23.15 40.77 31.74
C TYR A 535 23.18 39.86 32.97
N VAL A 536 22.03 39.32 33.30
CA VAL A 536 21.87 38.23 34.26
C VAL A 536 21.24 37.06 33.52
N VAL A 537 21.96 35.95 33.40
CA VAL A 537 21.50 34.71 32.77
C VAL A 537 21.10 33.74 33.87
N VAL A 538 19.87 33.26 33.84
CA VAL A 538 19.30 32.37 34.86
C VAL A 538 18.98 31.01 34.23
N ASP A 539 19.66 29.95 34.66
CA ASP A 539 19.32 28.57 34.28
C ASP A 539 18.16 28.08 35.16
N LEU A 540 16.98 27.92 34.57
CA LEU A 540 15.75 27.58 35.28
C LEU A 540 15.45 26.09 35.17
N PRO A 541 14.65 25.50 36.08
CA PRO A 541 14.21 24.13 35.92
C PRO A 541 13.33 23.95 34.66
N PRO A 542 13.16 22.71 34.15
CA PRO A 542 12.25 22.44 33.05
C PRO A 542 10.81 22.89 33.37
N LEU A 543 10.03 23.23 32.34
CA LEU A 543 8.67 23.73 32.48
C LEU A 543 7.68 22.68 33.01
N ALA A 544 7.99 21.38 32.92
CA ALA A 544 7.08 20.32 33.36
C ALA A 544 6.74 20.35 34.88
N PRO A 545 7.70 20.56 35.80
CA PRO A 545 7.41 20.90 37.21
C PRO A 545 7.12 22.41 37.38
N VAL A 546 5.92 22.86 37.00
CA VAL A 546 5.56 24.29 36.77
C VAL A 546 5.63 25.23 38.00
N ALA A 547 5.84 24.73 39.23
CA ALA A 547 5.79 25.57 40.43
C ALA A 547 6.98 26.55 40.53
N ASP A 548 8.20 26.08 40.27
CA ASP A 548 9.42 26.88 40.54
C ASP A 548 9.67 27.92 39.46
N VAL A 549 9.41 27.58 38.18
CA VAL A 549 9.62 28.54 37.09
C VAL A 549 8.72 29.76 37.25
N ARG A 550 7.44 29.56 37.63
CA ARG A 550 6.50 30.67 37.89
C ARG A 550 7.03 31.67 38.92
N SER A 551 7.80 31.19 39.89
CA SER A 551 8.40 32.00 40.96
C SER A 551 9.46 32.97 40.44
N PHE A 552 10.21 32.57 39.40
CA PHE A 552 11.25 33.39 38.77
C PHE A 552 10.70 34.31 37.68
N VAL A 553 9.69 33.85 36.94
CA VAL A 553 9.18 34.49 35.72
C VAL A 553 8.85 35.96 35.90
N GLN A 554 8.31 36.38 37.04
CA GLN A 554 7.98 37.78 37.30
C GLN A 554 9.20 38.70 37.29
N HIS A 555 10.37 38.19 37.66
CA HIS A 555 11.63 38.93 37.75
C HIS A 555 12.50 38.85 36.48
N LEU A 556 12.06 38.07 35.49
CA LEU A 556 12.75 37.96 34.21
C LEU A 556 12.23 39.03 33.24
N ASP A 557 13.15 39.61 32.47
CA ASP A 557 12.79 40.49 31.35
C ASP A 557 12.38 39.67 30.13
N GLY A 558 12.98 38.49 29.93
CA GLY A 558 12.57 37.55 28.89
C GLY A 558 13.10 36.13 29.09
N LEU A 559 12.63 35.23 28.22
CA LEU A 559 12.86 33.80 28.27
C LEU A 559 13.34 33.27 26.91
N VAL A 560 14.32 32.38 26.94
CA VAL A 560 14.70 31.56 25.78
C VAL A 560 14.31 30.13 26.05
N LEU A 561 13.49 29.57 25.15
CA LEU A 561 13.05 28.19 25.23
C LEU A 561 14.02 27.28 24.46
N VAL A 562 14.62 26.31 25.13
CA VAL A 562 15.49 25.30 24.53
C VAL A 562 14.69 24.04 24.29
N VAL A 563 14.66 23.57 23.05
CA VAL A 563 13.91 22.38 22.62
C VAL A 563 14.86 21.39 21.93
N GLU A 564 14.77 20.12 22.28
CA GLU A 564 15.59 19.09 21.65
C GLU A 564 15.07 18.70 20.26
N TRP A 565 15.93 18.85 19.25
CA TRP A 565 15.60 18.61 17.85
C TRP A 565 15.27 17.13 17.59
N GLY A 566 14.11 16.87 16.99
CA GLY A 566 13.69 15.52 16.62
C GLY A 566 13.28 14.60 17.76
N VAL A 567 13.21 15.10 19.00
CA VAL A 567 12.83 14.32 20.20
C VAL A 567 11.61 14.92 20.90
N THR A 568 11.55 16.24 21.07
CA THR A 568 10.47 16.89 21.81
C THR A 568 9.25 17.11 20.92
N ALA A 569 8.09 16.63 21.37
CA ALA A 569 6.85 16.65 20.60
C ALA A 569 6.27 18.08 20.52
N ARG A 570 5.87 18.50 19.31
CA ARG A 570 5.33 19.85 19.07
C ARG A 570 4.07 20.13 19.87
N THR A 571 3.17 19.15 19.92
CA THR A 571 1.92 19.23 20.68
C THR A 571 2.18 19.46 22.16
N PHE A 572 3.21 18.83 22.71
CA PHE A 572 3.59 18.97 24.12
C PHE A 572 4.14 20.36 24.43
N VAL A 573 5.03 20.89 23.59
CA VAL A 573 5.56 22.26 23.76
C VAL A 573 4.44 23.29 23.64
N ARG A 574 3.57 23.14 22.65
CA ARG A 574 2.38 24.00 22.48
C ARG A 574 1.49 23.96 23.71
N GLU A 575 1.15 22.76 24.22
CA GLU A 575 0.28 22.61 25.38
C GLU A 575 0.86 23.29 26.63
N ILE A 576 2.18 23.17 26.86
CA ILE A 576 2.86 23.86 27.97
C ILE A 576 2.76 25.38 27.85
N LEU A 577 3.00 25.93 26.66
CA LEU A 577 2.93 27.38 26.43
C LEU A 577 1.50 27.89 26.52
N ASN A 578 0.52 27.17 25.94
CA ASN A 578 -0.90 27.50 26.03
C ASN A 578 -1.41 27.52 27.48
N ASN A 579 -0.98 26.55 28.28
CA ASN A 579 -1.37 26.46 29.69
C ASN A 579 -0.70 27.52 30.58
N ASN A 580 0.28 28.27 30.06
CA ASN A 580 1.04 29.26 30.81
C ASN A 580 1.29 30.54 29.96
N PRO A 581 0.28 31.40 29.76
CA PRO A 581 0.39 32.56 28.89
C PRO A 581 1.51 33.54 29.33
N ILE A 582 1.72 33.71 30.64
CA ILE A 582 2.80 34.57 31.18
C ILE A 582 4.19 34.09 30.72
N LEU A 583 4.37 32.77 30.56
CA LEU A 583 5.62 32.20 30.03
C LEU A 583 5.73 32.44 28.53
N ALA A 584 4.64 32.21 27.79
CA ALA A 584 4.60 32.45 26.36
C ALA A 584 4.90 33.92 26.02
N ASP A 585 4.30 34.86 26.75
CA ASP A 585 4.46 36.30 26.56
C ASP A 585 5.91 36.78 26.73
N LYS A 586 6.66 36.15 27.65
CA LYS A 586 8.06 36.49 27.91
C LYS A 586 9.05 35.73 27.02
N CYS A 587 8.61 34.73 26.25
CA CYS A 587 9.49 33.97 25.38
C CYS A 587 9.91 34.80 24.14
N ILE A 588 11.18 35.19 24.09
CA ILE A 588 11.74 35.95 22.95
C ILE A 588 12.06 35.06 21.74
N GLY A 589 12.11 33.74 21.93
CA GLY A 589 12.28 32.78 20.86
C GLY A 589 12.75 31.40 21.33
N VAL A 590 12.93 30.50 20.36
CA VAL A 590 13.27 29.09 20.58
C VAL A 590 14.65 28.76 20.02
N LEU A 591 15.44 28.02 20.80
CA LEU A 591 16.68 27.38 20.35
C LEU A 591 16.43 25.89 20.13
N LEU A 592 16.75 25.41 18.94
CA LEU A 592 16.74 23.98 18.65
C LEU A 592 18.11 23.40 18.99
N ASN A 593 18.19 22.57 20.02
CA ASN A 593 19.42 21.96 20.49
C ASN A 593 19.60 20.53 19.97
N LYS A 594 20.85 20.04 19.94
CA LYS A 594 21.23 18.70 19.48
C LYS A 594 20.84 18.42 18.02
N VAL A 595 20.96 19.42 17.17
CA VAL A 595 20.60 19.31 15.75
C VAL A 595 21.62 18.44 15.03
N ASP A 596 21.13 17.39 14.36
CA ASP A 596 21.92 16.59 13.42
C ASP A 596 21.78 17.21 12.02
N PHE A 597 22.74 18.07 11.66
CA PHE A 597 22.78 18.74 10.36
C PHE A 597 22.92 17.76 9.17
N LYS A 598 23.37 16.51 9.37
CA LYS A 598 23.35 15.51 8.29
C LYS A 598 21.93 15.02 8.02
N ARG A 599 21.12 14.89 9.07
CA ARG A 599 19.71 14.48 8.96
C ARG A 599 18.80 15.63 8.56
N ILE A 600 19.10 16.87 8.97
CA ILE A 600 18.27 18.04 8.65
C ILE A 600 18.11 18.26 7.13
N LYS A 601 19.12 17.87 6.32
CA LYS A 601 19.06 17.91 4.85
C LYS A 601 17.85 17.20 4.25
N ARG A 602 17.36 16.14 4.90
CA ARG A 602 16.17 15.41 4.45
C ARG A 602 14.89 16.23 4.65
N TYR A 603 14.95 17.24 5.51
CA TYR A 603 13.82 18.06 5.94
C TYR A 603 13.81 19.48 5.36
N GLN A 604 14.86 19.89 4.64
CA GLN A 604 14.97 21.21 4.01
C GLN A 604 13.97 21.33 2.84
N LYS A 605 13.23 22.44 2.79
CA LYS A 605 12.45 22.84 1.60
C LYS A 605 13.36 23.63 0.65
N PHE A 606 13.17 23.50 -0.65
CA PHE A 606 13.91 24.31 -1.64
C PHE A 606 13.63 25.80 -1.36
N GLY A 607 14.68 26.61 -1.21
CA GLY A 607 14.56 28.04 -0.91
C GLY A 607 14.41 28.42 0.57
N SER A 608 14.40 27.48 1.51
CA SER A 608 14.37 27.82 2.95
C SER A 608 15.73 28.33 3.46
N ALA A 609 15.73 29.11 4.55
CA ALA A 609 16.98 29.63 5.14
C ALA A 609 17.94 28.50 5.54
N GLU A 610 17.41 27.33 5.90
CA GLU A 610 18.21 26.13 6.21
C GLU A 610 18.85 25.48 4.99
N PHE A 611 18.29 25.66 3.77
CA PHE A 611 18.87 25.14 2.52
C PHE A 611 20.21 25.84 2.18
N TYR A 612 20.38 27.10 2.61
CA TYR A 612 21.59 27.88 2.39
C TYR A 612 22.59 27.82 3.56
N SER A 613 22.26 27.16 4.67
CA SER A 613 23.12 27.14 5.86
C SER A 613 24.47 26.48 5.61
N GLU A 614 24.59 25.53 4.66
CA GLU A 614 25.87 24.95 4.25
C GLU A 614 26.79 25.93 3.51
N ARG A 615 26.23 26.89 2.77
CA ARG A 615 27.02 27.97 2.14
C ARG A 615 27.48 28.99 3.17
N TYR A 616 26.67 29.23 4.22
CA TYR A 616 27.03 30.13 5.32
C TYR A 616 28.04 29.49 6.28
N SER A 617 27.95 28.19 6.58
CA SER A 617 28.92 27.53 7.45
C SER A 617 30.33 27.50 6.84
N GLN A 618 30.44 27.38 5.52
CA GLN A 618 31.71 27.56 4.78
C GLN A 618 32.28 28.98 4.91
N TYR A 619 31.43 30.00 5.01
CA TYR A 619 31.84 31.40 5.17
C TYR A 619 32.44 31.68 6.57
N TYR A 620 32.00 30.96 7.61
CA TYR A 620 32.52 31.13 8.98
C TYR A 620 33.71 30.22 9.32
N GLN A 621 34.01 29.22 8.48
CA GLN A 621 35.17 28.32 8.63
C GLN A 621 36.46 28.87 7.99
N THR A 622 36.38 29.96 7.23
CA THR A 622 37.54 30.74 6.75
C THR A 622 37.82 31.91 7.71
#